data_AF-A0A2E5HKH8-F1
#
_entry.id   AF-A0A2E5HKH8-F1
#
_cell.length_a   1.000
_cell.length_b   1.000
_cell.length_c   1.000
_cell.angle_alpha   90.00
_cell.angle_beta   90.00
_cell.angle_gamma   90.00
#
_symmetry.space_group_name_H-M   'P 1'
#
loop_
_entity.id
_entity.type
_entity.pdbx_description
1 polymer ?
#
loop_
_entity_poly.entity_id
_entity_poly.type
_entity_poly.pdbx_seq_one_letter_code
_entity_poly.pdbx_strand_id
1 'polypeptide(L)'
;MSLALLALIACDRTQPAQETTRVVKTSPPLTIDFSKRGDAAAAAVPRPAAAGVAPSAFCPMYAETVCRKLFACAEPEVIAVDAAAHQFSDEASCRAGLGRFCGKLMLGGVEESVAAGRVRWDAKSFGRCFNTWIEQACAQPWGDLPDRADCREASRGTVTPGGSCTTAFDCAEVEGAEIVCAFPESGPGTCAQLGGRGAPCEFSNACQSALRCRQGTCQPPGQEGEPCRFKDDCAAGLLCAEAGTCHNPLKR
;
A
#
# COMPACT_ATOMS: atom_id res chain seq x y z
N MET A 1 4.59 0.23 3.55
CA MET A 1 4.76 0.17 2.08
C MET A 1 3.50 -0.50 1.60
N SER A 2 2.54 0.32 1.18
CA SER A 2 1.12 0.00 1.20
C SER A 2 0.73 -1.23 0.36
N LEU A 3 -0.32 -1.95 0.77
CA LEU A 3 -1.00 -2.92 -0.10
C LEU A 3 -1.61 -2.27 -1.36
N ALA A 4 -1.87 -0.95 -1.33
CA ALA A 4 -2.16 -0.18 -2.54
C ALA A 4 -0.95 -0.13 -3.50
N LEU A 5 0.27 -0.16 -2.96
CA LEU A 5 1.51 -0.31 -3.75
C LEU A 5 1.71 -1.78 -4.18
N LEU A 6 1.39 -2.78 -3.34
CA LEU A 6 1.46 -4.20 -3.76
C LEU A 6 0.47 -4.54 -4.89
N ALA A 7 -0.72 -3.93 -4.90
CA ALA A 7 -1.70 -4.05 -5.97
C ALA A 7 -1.25 -3.34 -7.27
N LEU A 8 -0.45 -2.26 -7.17
CA LEU A 8 0.21 -1.64 -8.32
C LEU A 8 1.42 -2.45 -8.82
N ILE A 9 2.19 -3.07 -7.91
CA ILE A 9 3.37 -3.89 -8.24
C ILE A 9 2.99 -5.18 -8.99
N ALA A 10 1.80 -5.74 -8.75
CA ALA A 10 1.30 -6.89 -9.51
C ALA A 10 0.85 -6.55 -10.94
N CYS A 11 0.58 -5.29 -11.27
CA CYS A 11 0.11 -4.87 -12.60
C CYS A 11 1.19 -4.29 -13.51
N ASP A 12 2.39 -3.96 -13.00
CA ASP A 12 3.42 -3.26 -13.79
C ASP A 12 4.30 -4.20 -14.67
N ARG A 13 4.03 -5.52 -14.67
CA ARG A 13 4.83 -6.52 -15.41
C ARG A 13 4.45 -6.67 -16.90
N THR A 14 3.51 -5.90 -17.46
CA THR A 14 3.07 -6.06 -18.87
C THR A 14 3.10 -4.81 -19.74
N GLN A 15 3.60 -3.65 -19.27
CA GLN A 15 3.78 -2.50 -20.15
C GLN A 15 5.22 -2.41 -20.69
N PRO A 16 5.44 -2.52 -22.02
CA PRO A 16 6.72 -2.13 -22.60
C PRO A 16 6.93 -0.62 -22.34
N ALA A 17 8.12 -0.27 -21.87
CA ALA A 17 8.52 1.11 -21.60
C ALA A 17 8.26 1.99 -22.83
N GLN A 18 7.19 2.78 -22.80
CA GLN A 18 7.00 3.87 -23.75
C GLN A 18 7.68 5.11 -23.19
N GLU A 19 8.88 5.35 -23.68
CA GLU A 19 9.68 6.54 -23.48
C GLU A 19 8.94 7.75 -24.09
N THR A 20 8.12 8.41 -23.27
CA THR A 20 7.57 9.73 -23.61
C THR A 20 8.26 10.76 -22.74
N THR A 21 9.26 11.42 -23.31
CA THR A 21 10.00 12.54 -22.71
C THR A 21 9.08 13.76 -22.65
N ARG A 22 8.17 13.79 -21.66
CA ARG A 22 7.42 14.99 -21.30
C ARG A 22 8.09 15.59 -20.07
N VAL A 23 8.71 16.76 -20.24
CA VAL A 23 9.27 17.56 -19.14
C VAL A 23 8.12 18.01 -18.25
N VAL A 24 7.82 17.23 -17.21
CA VAL A 24 6.88 17.62 -16.15
C VAL A 24 7.64 18.56 -15.22
N LYS A 25 7.23 19.83 -15.17
CA LYS A 25 7.67 20.76 -14.12
C LYS A 25 7.32 20.13 -12.76
N THR A 26 8.33 19.70 -12.02
CA THR A 26 8.15 19.09 -10.71
C THR A 26 7.82 20.16 -9.68
N SER A 27 6.62 20.08 -9.10
CA SER A 27 6.26 20.86 -7.91
C SER A 27 7.08 20.35 -6.70
N PRO A 28 7.43 21.23 -5.75
CA PRO A 28 8.15 20.83 -4.53
C PRO A 28 7.35 19.78 -3.73
N PRO A 29 8.01 18.85 -3.01
CA PRO A 29 7.33 17.91 -2.12
C PRO A 29 6.53 18.66 -1.06
N LEU A 30 5.22 18.46 -1.10
CA LEU A 30 4.27 18.96 -0.10
C LEU A 30 4.62 18.32 1.25
N THR A 31 5.14 19.11 2.19
CA THR A 31 5.08 18.74 3.62
C THR A 31 3.62 18.95 4.03
N ILE A 32 2.87 17.86 4.12
CA ILE A 32 1.44 17.93 4.37
C ILE A 32 1.25 18.20 5.87
N ASP A 33 0.92 19.44 6.21
CA ASP A 33 0.54 19.82 7.57
C ASP A 33 -0.96 19.54 7.77
N PHE A 34 -1.28 18.36 8.27
CA PHE A 34 -2.65 17.93 8.56
C PHE A 34 -3.26 18.61 9.80
N SER A 35 -2.53 19.50 10.50
CA SER A 35 -3.01 20.12 11.75
C SER A 35 -4.02 21.25 11.55
N LYS A 36 -4.22 21.74 10.31
CA LYS A 36 -5.02 22.94 10.02
C LYS A 36 -6.53 22.70 9.82
N ARG A 37 -6.96 21.45 9.63
CA ARG A 37 -8.39 21.11 9.52
C ARG A 37 -8.91 20.54 10.83
N GLY A 38 -9.91 21.21 11.41
CA GLY A 38 -10.52 20.80 12.68
C GLY A 38 -11.29 19.48 12.59
N ASP A 39 -11.40 18.77 13.71
CA ASP A 39 -11.94 17.40 13.85
C ASP A 39 -13.43 17.22 13.46
N ALA A 40 -14.14 18.30 13.11
CA ALA A 40 -15.57 18.29 12.88
C ALA A 40 -16.02 17.42 11.67
N ALA A 41 -15.12 17.12 10.72
CA ALA A 41 -15.46 16.35 9.52
C ALA A 41 -15.54 14.82 9.73
N ALA A 42 -15.02 14.28 10.85
CA ALA A 42 -14.98 12.83 11.08
C ALA A 42 -16.34 12.19 11.42
N ALA A 43 -17.34 12.99 11.84
CA ALA A 43 -18.61 12.48 12.35
C ALA A 43 -19.55 11.84 11.31
N ALA A 44 -19.26 11.96 10.01
CA ALA A 44 -20.19 11.56 8.94
C ALA A 44 -19.88 10.21 8.26
N VAL A 45 -18.85 9.47 8.71
CA VAL A 45 -18.51 8.18 8.08
C VAL A 45 -19.42 7.07 8.60
N PRO A 46 -20.10 6.30 7.72
CA PRO A 46 -20.86 5.12 8.13
C PRO A 46 -19.96 4.14 8.88
N ARG A 47 -20.38 3.79 10.09
CA ARG A 47 -19.66 2.81 10.91
C ARG A 47 -20.03 1.40 10.47
N PRO A 48 -19.07 0.47 10.39
CA PRO A 48 -19.38 -0.95 10.28
C PRO A 48 -20.42 -1.37 11.31
N ALA A 49 -21.38 -2.20 10.89
CA ALA A 49 -22.35 -2.78 11.81
C ALA A 49 -21.64 -3.61 12.90
N ALA A 50 -22.30 -3.80 14.04
CA ALA A 50 -21.77 -4.64 15.13
C ALA A 50 -21.46 -6.09 14.70
N ALA A 51 -22.08 -6.54 13.60
CA ALA A 51 -21.80 -7.84 12.98
C ALA A 51 -20.39 -7.97 12.38
N GLY A 52 -19.68 -6.85 12.18
CA GLY A 52 -18.36 -6.83 11.56
C GLY A 52 -18.40 -6.59 10.04
N VAL A 53 -17.26 -6.83 9.38
CA VAL A 53 -17.08 -6.67 7.93
C VAL A 53 -16.83 -8.03 7.31
N ALA A 54 -17.77 -8.52 6.49
CA ALA A 54 -17.57 -9.74 5.72
C ALA A 54 -16.51 -9.52 4.61
N PRO A 55 -15.86 -10.58 4.08
CA PRO A 55 -14.92 -10.46 2.97
C PRO A 55 -15.47 -9.61 1.80
N SER A 56 -16.69 -9.92 1.33
CA SER A 56 -17.40 -9.19 0.27
C SER A 56 -17.59 -7.70 0.54
N ALA A 57 -17.70 -7.31 1.81
CA ALA A 57 -17.90 -5.94 2.24
C ALA A 57 -16.59 -5.18 2.48
N PHE A 58 -15.44 -5.86 2.48
CA PHE A 58 -14.14 -5.25 2.80
C PHE A 58 -13.79 -4.11 1.84
N CYS A 59 -13.82 -4.35 0.53
CA CYS A 59 -13.41 -3.34 -0.46
C CYS A 59 -14.32 -2.10 -0.49
N PRO A 60 -15.67 -2.23 -0.48
CA PRO A 60 -16.54 -1.07 -0.31
C PRO A 60 -16.26 -0.30 0.98
N MET A 61 -16.04 -0.98 2.11
CA MET A 61 -15.77 -0.33 3.39
C MET A 61 -14.41 0.36 3.41
N TYR A 62 -13.39 -0.27 2.81
CA TYR A 62 -12.07 0.30 2.60
C TYR A 62 -12.16 1.59 1.80
N ALA A 63 -12.79 1.55 0.63
CA ALA A 63 -12.93 2.71 -0.24
C ALA A 63 -13.70 3.85 0.41
N GLU A 64 -14.82 3.54 1.08
CA GLU A 64 -15.60 4.52 1.85
C GLU A 64 -14.75 5.21 2.92
N THR A 65 -13.99 4.44 3.70
CA THR A 65 -13.20 4.99 4.81
C THR A 65 -12.01 5.81 4.32
N VAL A 66 -11.23 5.29 3.36
CA VAL A 66 -10.07 5.99 2.78
C VAL A 66 -10.51 7.33 2.18
N CYS A 67 -11.48 7.29 1.27
CA CYS A 67 -11.86 8.47 0.48
C CYS A 67 -12.54 9.53 1.34
N ARG A 68 -13.43 9.15 2.28
CA ARG A 68 -14.01 10.14 3.20
C ARG A 68 -12.95 10.83 4.03
N LYS A 69 -12.01 10.05 4.57
CA LYS A 69 -10.92 10.61 5.36
C LYS A 69 -10.07 11.56 4.51
N LEU A 70 -9.90 11.26 3.21
CA LEU A 70 -9.04 12.04 2.31
C LEU A 70 -9.63 13.41 2.09
N PHE A 71 -10.91 13.43 1.72
CA PHE A 71 -11.62 14.68 1.50
C PHE A 71 -11.88 15.46 2.80
N ALA A 72 -11.98 14.78 3.95
CA ALA A 72 -12.12 15.42 5.25
C ALA A 72 -10.81 16.05 5.76
N CYS A 73 -9.69 15.34 5.67
CA CYS A 73 -8.46 15.66 6.40
C CYS A 73 -7.34 16.22 5.53
N ALA A 74 -7.29 15.91 4.24
CA ALA A 74 -6.19 16.34 3.38
C ALA A 74 -6.45 17.74 2.79
N GLU A 75 -5.37 18.47 2.55
CA GLU A 75 -5.45 19.76 1.86
C GLU A 75 -5.73 19.57 0.36
N PRO A 76 -6.31 20.57 -0.33
CA PRO A 76 -6.75 20.43 -1.71
C PRO A 76 -5.61 20.06 -2.66
N GLU A 77 -4.39 20.52 -2.39
CA GLU A 77 -3.21 20.18 -3.18
C GLU A 77 -2.85 18.70 -3.08
N VAL A 78 -3.02 18.10 -1.90
CA VAL A 78 -2.80 16.67 -1.67
C VAL A 78 -3.87 15.86 -2.38
N ILE A 79 -5.13 16.28 -2.23
CA ILE A 79 -6.26 15.67 -2.93
C ILE A 79 -6.02 15.73 -4.45
N ALA A 80 -5.53 16.85 -4.99
CA ALA A 80 -5.26 17.00 -6.41
C ALA A 80 -4.14 16.06 -6.91
N VAL A 81 -3.09 15.85 -6.10
CA VAL A 81 -2.01 14.89 -6.43
C VAL A 81 -2.56 13.46 -6.46
N ASP A 82 -3.28 13.05 -5.42
CA ASP A 82 -3.87 11.70 -5.35
C ASP A 82 -4.94 11.50 -6.43
N ALA A 83 -5.77 12.51 -6.68
CA ALA A 83 -6.79 12.55 -7.73
C ALA A 83 -6.18 12.30 -9.11
N ALA A 84 -5.05 12.93 -9.41
CA ALA A 84 -4.33 12.73 -10.66
C ALA A 84 -3.73 11.31 -10.76
N ALA A 85 -3.16 10.80 -9.66
CA ALA A 85 -2.56 9.48 -9.62
C ALA A 85 -3.59 8.35 -9.76
N HIS A 86 -4.77 8.53 -9.17
CA HIS A 86 -5.82 7.50 -9.08
C HIS A 86 -7.07 7.80 -9.92
N GLN A 87 -7.04 8.84 -10.75
CA GLN A 87 -8.07 9.22 -11.71
C GLN A 87 -9.47 9.44 -11.09
N PHE A 88 -9.54 10.21 -10.01
CA PHE A 88 -10.81 10.67 -9.43
C PHE A 88 -10.87 12.20 -9.38
N SER A 89 -12.07 12.78 -9.30
CA SER A 89 -12.28 14.23 -9.24
C SER A 89 -12.92 14.72 -7.94
N ASP A 90 -13.54 13.81 -7.18
CA ASP A 90 -14.33 14.09 -6.00
C ASP A 90 -14.41 12.84 -5.11
N GLU A 91 -15.00 12.98 -3.92
CA GLU A 91 -15.11 11.88 -2.95
C GLU A 91 -15.91 10.70 -3.52
N ALA A 92 -16.96 10.95 -4.29
CA ALA A 92 -17.80 9.89 -4.87
C ALA A 92 -17.03 9.06 -5.91
N SER A 93 -16.34 9.72 -6.84
CA SER A 93 -15.49 9.08 -7.85
C SER A 93 -14.28 8.40 -7.22
N CYS A 94 -13.71 8.94 -6.15
CA CYS A 94 -12.67 8.27 -5.36
C CYS A 94 -13.17 6.92 -4.85
N ARG A 95 -14.34 6.89 -4.17
CA ARG A 95 -14.91 5.65 -3.64
C ARG A 95 -15.24 4.64 -4.72
N ALA A 96 -15.83 5.10 -5.81
CA ALA A 96 -16.18 4.22 -6.91
C ALA A 96 -14.92 3.64 -7.58
N GLY A 97 -13.89 4.47 -7.80
CA GLY A 97 -12.62 4.06 -8.38
C GLY A 97 -11.87 3.08 -7.48
N LEU A 98 -11.66 3.44 -6.21
CA LEU A 98 -10.93 2.63 -5.25
C LEU A 98 -11.67 1.34 -4.90
N GLY A 99 -13.00 1.38 -4.78
CA GLY A 99 -13.83 0.20 -4.55
C GLY A 99 -13.76 -0.80 -5.70
N ARG A 100 -13.80 -0.32 -6.96
CA ARG A 100 -13.61 -1.18 -8.15
C ARG A 100 -12.20 -1.75 -8.21
N PHE A 101 -11.18 -0.92 -7.97
CA PHE A 101 -9.78 -1.34 -7.99
C PHE A 101 -9.53 -2.43 -6.95
N CYS A 102 -9.93 -2.19 -5.69
CA CYS A 102 -9.84 -3.17 -4.62
C CYS A 102 -10.65 -4.44 -4.96
N GLY A 103 -11.89 -4.29 -5.42
CA GLY A 103 -12.74 -5.43 -5.76
C GLY A 103 -12.14 -6.33 -6.83
N LYS A 104 -11.57 -5.73 -7.89
CA LYS A 104 -10.97 -6.47 -9.00
C LYS A 104 -9.67 -7.18 -8.60
N LEU A 105 -8.83 -6.54 -7.80
CA LEU A 105 -7.49 -7.06 -7.49
C LEU A 105 -7.45 -7.92 -6.24
N MET A 106 -8.29 -7.62 -5.26
CA MET A 106 -8.21 -8.22 -3.93
C MET A 106 -9.36 -9.17 -3.67
N LEU A 107 -10.60 -8.75 -3.97
CA LEU A 107 -11.77 -9.40 -3.39
C LEU A 107 -11.96 -10.84 -3.87
N GLY A 108 -11.83 -11.08 -5.18
CA GLY A 108 -11.95 -12.43 -5.74
C GLY A 108 -10.95 -13.41 -5.11
N GLY A 109 -9.70 -12.98 -4.94
CA GLY A 109 -8.66 -13.80 -4.32
C GLY A 109 -8.85 -13.99 -2.80
N VAL A 110 -9.33 -12.96 -2.10
CA VAL A 110 -9.58 -13.05 -0.64
C VAL A 110 -10.75 -13.97 -0.32
N GLU A 111 -11.87 -13.84 -1.04
CA GLU A 111 -13.05 -14.71 -0.83
C GLU A 111 -12.71 -16.18 -1.11
N GLU A 112 -12.01 -16.44 -2.21
CA GLU A 112 -11.51 -17.77 -2.54
C GLU A 112 -10.58 -18.31 -1.43
N SER A 113 -9.67 -17.47 -0.93
CA SER A 113 -8.68 -17.90 0.07
C SER A 113 -9.30 -18.13 1.44
N VAL A 114 -10.34 -17.37 1.81
CA VAL A 114 -11.16 -17.66 3.00
C VAL A 114 -11.92 -18.97 2.82
N ALA A 115 -12.56 -19.19 1.66
CA ALA A 115 -13.30 -20.42 1.37
C ALA A 115 -12.39 -21.66 1.36
N ALA A 116 -11.15 -21.51 0.87
CA ALA A 116 -10.13 -22.56 0.85
C ALA A 116 -9.40 -22.74 2.19
N GLY A 117 -9.71 -21.94 3.22
CA GLY A 117 -9.07 -22.00 4.53
C GLY A 117 -7.63 -21.48 4.57
N ARG A 118 -7.15 -20.82 3.50
CA ARG A 118 -5.84 -20.17 3.41
C ARG A 118 -5.77 -18.85 4.19
N VAL A 119 -6.93 -18.25 4.48
CA VAL A 119 -7.07 -17.04 5.28
C VAL A 119 -8.10 -17.27 6.38
N ARG A 120 -7.74 -16.96 7.63
CA ARG A 120 -8.69 -16.80 8.73
C ARG A 120 -9.19 -15.36 8.73
N TRP A 121 -10.51 -15.20 8.59
CA TRP A 121 -11.17 -13.91 8.55
C TRP A 121 -11.98 -13.67 9.84
N ASP A 122 -11.64 -12.62 10.58
CA ASP A 122 -12.42 -12.15 11.72
C ASP A 122 -13.15 -10.85 11.35
N ALA A 123 -14.41 -11.01 10.95
CA ALA A 123 -15.26 -9.89 10.56
C ALA A 123 -15.40 -8.84 11.67
N LYS A 124 -15.48 -9.24 12.94
CA LYS A 124 -15.65 -8.30 14.06
C LYS A 124 -14.37 -7.50 14.28
N SER A 125 -13.22 -8.14 14.17
CA SER A 125 -11.92 -7.46 14.25
C SER A 125 -11.74 -6.45 13.12
N PHE A 126 -12.14 -6.78 11.89
CA PHE A 126 -12.17 -5.79 10.80
C PHE A 126 -13.09 -4.61 11.11
N GLY A 127 -14.29 -4.86 11.65
CA GLY A 127 -15.20 -3.80 12.07
C GLY A 127 -14.56 -2.86 13.11
N ARG A 128 -13.83 -3.40 14.09
CA ARG A 128 -13.10 -2.59 15.09
C ARG A 128 -11.94 -1.80 14.45
N CYS A 129 -11.16 -2.42 13.57
CA CYS A 129 -10.08 -1.77 12.82
C CYS A 129 -10.62 -0.56 12.02
N PHE A 130 -11.69 -0.74 11.24
CA PHE A 130 -12.29 0.36 10.49
C PHE A 130 -12.86 1.45 11.39
N ASN A 131 -13.56 1.10 12.47
CA ASN A 131 -14.06 2.09 13.44
C ASN A 131 -12.93 2.91 14.06
N THR A 132 -11.84 2.26 14.46
CA THR A 132 -10.67 2.94 15.02
C THR A 132 -10.05 3.90 14.00
N TRP A 133 -10.06 3.53 12.72
CA TRP A 133 -9.54 4.39 11.67
C TRP A 133 -10.45 5.59 11.37
N ILE A 134 -11.76 5.38 11.38
CA ILE A 134 -12.76 6.45 11.26
C ILE A 134 -12.59 7.47 12.39
N GLU A 135 -12.34 7.00 13.62
CA GLU A 135 -12.23 7.84 14.82
C GLU A 135 -10.86 8.53 14.97
N GLN A 136 -9.85 8.11 14.20
CA GLN A 136 -8.52 8.70 14.27
C GLN A 136 -8.50 10.12 13.67
N ALA A 137 -8.06 11.09 14.45
CA ALA A 137 -7.94 12.51 14.07
C ALA A 137 -7.10 12.74 12.81
N CYS A 138 -7.39 13.84 12.10
CA CYS A 138 -6.73 14.20 10.85
C CYS A 138 -5.22 14.44 11.01
N ALA A 139 -4.79 14.95 12.17
CA ALA A 139 -3.39 15.23 12.46
C ALA A 139 -2.50 13.97 12.56
N GLN A 140 -3.09 12.78 12.66
CA GLN A 140 -2.31 11.56 12.72
C GLN A 140 -1.88 11.13 11.31
N PRO A 141 -0.63 10.63 11.16
CA PRO A 141 -0.15 10.15 9.88
C PRO A 141 -1.10 9.08 9.35
N TRP A 142 -1.35 9.19 8.06
CA TRP A 142 -2.09 8.26 7.25
C TRP A 142 -1.27 6.98 7.10
N GLY A 143 -1.18 6.20 8.18
CA GLY A 143 -0.58 4.88 8.11
C GLY A 143 -1.38 3.99 7.16
N ASP A 144 -0.67 3.10 6.47
CA ASP A 144 -1.29 2.07 5.66
C ASP A 144 -2.23 1.25 6.56
N LEU A 145 -3.54 1.28 6.26
CA LEU A 145 -4.59 0.59 7.04
C LEU A 145 -4.21 -0.87 7.41
N PRO A 146 -3.70 -1.68 6.46
CA PRO A 146 -3.34 -3.07 6.73
C PRO A 146 -2.15 -3.23 7.67
N ASP A 147 -1.31 -2.20 7.82
CA ASP A 147 -0.10 -2.25 8.64
C ASP A 147 -0.41 -1.90 10.12
N ARG A 148 -1.65 -1.58 10.45
CA ARG A 148 -2.04 -1.44 11.85
C ARG A 148 -2.23 -2.82 12.48
N ALA A 149 -1.72 -2.99 13.70
CA ALA A 149 -1.78 -4.26 14.41
C ALA A 149 -3.23 -4.78 14.55
N ASP A 150 -4.18 -3.91 14.86
CA ASP A 150 -5.60 -4.24 14.99
C ASP A 150 -6.24 -4.71 13.67
N CYS A 151 -5.74 -4.24 12.54
CA CYS A 151 -6.18 -4.67 11.21
C CYS A 151 -5.49 -5.97 10.77
N ARG A 152 -4.20 -6.15 11.08
CA ARG A 152 -3.47 -7.41 10.84
C ARG A 152 -4.10 -8.58 11.58
N GLU A 153 -4.53 -8.38 12.82
CA GLU A 153 -5.19 -9.45 13.57
C GLU A 153 -6.52 -9.91 12.97
N ALA A 154 -7.17 -9.04 12.18
CA ALA A 154 -8.47 -9.33 11.57
C ALA A 154 -8.40 -10.30 10.38
N SER A 155 -7.24 -10.41 9.73
CA SER A 155 -6.98 -11.41 8.71
C SER A 155 -5.62 -12.06 8.92
N ARG A 156 -5.60 -13.37 9.15
CA ARG A 156 -4.34 -14.11 9.29
C ARG A 156 -4.24 -15.19 8.22
N GLY A 157 -3.17 -15.15 7.45
CA GLY A 157 -2.81 -16.24 6.56
C GLY A 157 -2.53 -17.52 7.33
N THR A 158 -2.79 -18.65 6.69
CA THR A 158 -2.57 -19.99 7.27
C THR A 158 -1.56 -20.81 6.48
N VAL A 159 -1.16 -20.34 5.30
CA VAL A 159 -0.20 -21.02 4.43
C VAL A 159 1.21 -20.74 4.92
N THR A 160 1.90 -21.78 5.38
CA THR A 160 3.29 -21.67 5.84
C THR A 160 4.24 -21.31 4.68
N PRO A 161 5.44 -20.78 4.96
CA PRO A 161 6.47 -20.60 3.94
C PRO A 161 6.69 -21.86 3.10
N GLY A 162 6.82 -21.70 1.78
CA GLY A 162 6.90 -22.76 0.78
C GLY A 162 5.55 -23.30 0.30
N GLY A 163 4.43 -22.96 0.94
CA GLY A 163 3.09 -23.35 0.51
C GLY A 163 2.54 -22.49 -0.64
N SER A 164 1.61 -23.05 -1.41
CA SER A 164 0.97 -22.34 -2.52
C SER A 164 -0.01 -21.26 -2.03
N CYS A 165 0.02 -20.10 -2.69
CA CYS A 165 -0.82 -18.96 -2.38
C CYS A 165 -1.38 -18.33 -3.67
N THR A 166 -2.52 -17.67 -3.56
CA THR A 166 -3.12 -16.87 -4.63
C THR A 166 -3.16 -15.39 -4.30
N THR A 167 -2.98 -15.03 -3.03
CA THR A 167 -2.88 -13.64 -2.58
C THR A 167 -1.83 -13.49 -1.47
N ALA A 168 -1.41 -12.26 -1.21
CA ALA A 168 -0.54 -11.97 -0.07
C ALA A 168 -1.17 -12.30 1.30
N PHE A 169 -2.50 -12.39 1.40
CA PHE A 169 -3.18 -12.73 2.67
C PHE A 169 -3.05 -14.19 3.05
N ASP A 170 -2.78 -15.07 2.09
CA ASP A 170 -2.73 -16.51 2.30
C ASP A 170 -1.58 -16.89 3.24
N CYS A 171 -0.48 -16.13 3.15
CA CYS A 171 0.76 -16.47 3.81
C CYS A 171 0.72 -16.16 5.31
N ALA A 172 1.03 -17.19 6.11
CA ALA A 172 1.10 -17.08 7.55
C ALA A 172 2.23 -16.13 7.96
N GLU A 173 1.94 -15.30 8.97
CA GLU A 173 2.95 -14.47 9.62
C GLU A 173 3.99 -15.37 10.30
N VAL A 174 5.25 -14.98 10.19
CA VAL A 174 6.37 -15.64 10.87
C VAL A 174 7.10 -14.57 11.67
N GLU A 175 7.31 -14.82 12.96
CA GLU A 175 7.98 -13.86 13.84
C GLU A 175 9.38 -13.51 13.31
N GLY A 176 9.64 -12.21 13.15
CA GLY A 176 10.92 -11.71 12.61
C GLY A 176 11.11 -11.87 11.10
N ALA A 177 10.09 -12.33 10.36
CA ALA A 177 10.16 -12.50 8.91
C ALA A 177 8.97 -11.83 8.20
N GLU A 178 9.26 -11.15 7.10
CA GLU A 178 8.24 -10.63 6.19
C GLU A 178 7.98 -11.69 5.12
N ILE A 179 6.78 -12.28 5.13
CA ILE A 179 6.37 -13.33 4.18
C ILE A 179 5.41 -12.71 3.16
N VAL A 180 5.64 -12.98 1.89
CA VAL A 180 4.78 -12.54 0.78
C VAL A 180 4.38 -13.71 -0.10
N CYS A 181 3.29 -13.56 -0.84
CA CYS A 181 2.99 -14.47 -1.94
C CYS A 181 3.82 -14.10 -3.17
N ALA A 182 4.88 -14.86 -3.44
CA ALA A 182 5.76 -14.64 -4.58
C ALA A 182 5.20 -15.33 -5.83
N PHE A 183 4.91 -14.55 -6.87
CA PHE A 183 4.41 -15.05 -8.14
C PHE A 183 5.55 -15.23 -9.15
N PRO A 184 5.81 -16.47 -9.62
CA PRO A 184 6.68 -16.69 -10.77
C PRO A 184 6.04 -16.12 -12.05
N GLU A 185 6.79 -16.02 -13.14
CA GLU A 185 6.27 -15.58 -14.44
C GLU A 185 5.14 -16.48 -14.96
N SER A 186 5.18 -17.76 -14.59
CA SER A 186 4.14 -18.73 -14.89
C SER A 186 3.93 -19.66 -13.69
N GLY A 187 2.68 -19.91 -13.34
CA GLY A 187 2.31 -20.83 -12.27
C GLY A 187 1.70 -20.16 -11.03
N PRO A 188 1.31 -20.97 -10.03
CA PRO A 188 0.76 -20.47 -8.78
C PRO A 188 1.81 -19.73 -7.95
N GLY A 189 1.37 -18.82 -7.10
CA GLY A 189 2.26 -18.16 -6.15
C GLY A 189 2.71 -19.11 -5.04
N THR A 190 3.83 -18.77 -4.40
CA THR A 190 4.37 -19.49 -3.23
C THR A 190 4.68 -18.50 -2.12
N CYS A 191 4.30 -18.83 -0.89
CA CYS A 191 4.64 -18.04 0.27
C CYS A 191 6.15 -18.06 0.50
N ALA A 192 6.80 -16.91 0.34
CA ALA A 192 8.25 -16.77 0.41
C ALA A 192 8.64 -15.66 1.38
N GLN A 193 9.73 -15.88 2.10
CA GLN A 193 10.33 -14.86 2.94
C GLN A 193 11.08 -13.85 2.09
N LEU A 194 10.87 -12.56 2.37
CA LEU A 194 11.64 -11.49 1.76
C LEU A 194 13.07 -11.44 2.29
N GLY A 195 13.99 -11.05 1.41
CA GLY A 195 15.41 -10.91 1.70
C GLY A 195 15.68 -9.84 2.76
N GLY A 196 16.38 -10.23 3.83
CA GLY A 196 16.94 -9.31 4.80
C GLY A 196 18.16 -8.55 4.26
N ARG A 197 18.79 -7.72 5.08
CA ARG A 197 19.97 -6.93 4.67
C ARG A 197 21.09 -7.84 4.14
N GLY A 198 21.61 -7.49 2.97
CA GLY A 198 22.68 -8.22 2.28
C GLY A 198 22.20 -9.44 1.48
N ALA A 199 20.94 -9.84 1.59
CA ALA A 199 20.38 -10.91 0.76
C ALA A 199 20.43 -10.51 -0.73
N PRO A 200 20.67 -11.48 -1.65
CA PRO A 200 20.65 -11.21 -3.07
C PRO A 200 19.24 -10.81 -3.51
N CYS A 201 19.16 -9.93 -4.51
CA CYS A 201 17.90 -9.50 -5.07
C CYS A 201 18.08 -9.05 -6.52
N GLU A 202 16.98 -9.07 -7.26
CA GLU A 202 16.90 -8.48 -8.59
C GLU A 202 15.98 -7.24 -8.60
N PHE A 203 14.96 -7.25 -7.73
CA PHE A 203 13.94 -6.22 -7.62
C PHE A 203 13.71 -5.85 -6.16
N SER A 204 13.31 -4.60 -5.89
CA SER A 204 13.10 -4.12 -4.52
C SER A 204 11.98 -4.84 -3.76
N ASN A 205 11.02 -5.47 -4.46
CA ASN A 205 9.99 -6.30 -3.83
C ASN A 205 10.48 -7.69 -3.38
N ALA A 206 11.75 -8.04 -3.65
CA ALA A 206 12.40 -9.23 -3.09
C ALA A 206 13.03 -8.95 -1.72
N CYS A 207 13.06 -7.70 -1.27
CA CYS A 207 13.65 -7.27 -0.01
C CYS A 207 12.56 -6.92 1.02
N GLN A 208 12.86 -7.09 2.31
CA GLN A 208 12.00 -6.62 3.39
C GLN A 208 11.64 -5.13 3.19
N SER A 209 10.45 -4.74 3.62
CA SER A 209 9.84 -3.42 3.38
C SER A 209 10.73 -2.19 3.71
N ALA A 210 11.64 -2.32 4.68
CA ALA A 210 12.61 -1.28 5.06
C ALA A 210 13.86 -1.22 4.17
N LEU A 211 13.99 -2.10 3.18
CA LEU A 211 15.16 -2.28 2.33
C LEU A 211 14.78 -2.13 0.85
N ARG A 212 15.79 -1.95 0.00
CA ARG A 212 15.70 -1.81 -1.45
C ARG A 212 16.73 -2.67 -2.12
N CYS A 213 16.44 -3.10 -3.35
CA CYS A 213 17.40 -3.87 -4.11
C CYS A 213 18.42 -2.94 -4.77
N ARG A 214 19.57 -2.76 -4.14
CA ARG A 214 20.65 -1.88 -4.62
C ARG A 214 21.88 -2.73 -4.90
N GLN A 215 22.43 -2.57 -6.10
CA GLN A 215 23.62 -3.31 -6.53
C GLN A 215 23.48 -4.84 -6.34
N GLY A 216 22.29 -5.38 -6.64
CA GLY A 216 21.99 -6.81 -6.53
C GLY A 216 21.82 -7.35 -5.11
N THR A 217 21.77 -6.48 -4.09
CA THR A 217 21.55 -6.89 -2.69
C THR A 217 20.54 -5.99 -1.97
N CYS A 218 19.87 -6.55 -0.97
CA CYS A 218 18.93 -5.82 -0.14
C CYS A 218 19.68 -4.88 0.81
N GLN A 219 19.57 -3.58 0.59
CA GLN A 219 20.26 -2.55 1.35
C GLN A 219 19.26 -1.48 1.84
N PRO A 220 19.61 -0.67 2.84
CA PRO A 220 18.82 0.52 3.16
C PRO A 220 18.65 1.44 1.94
N PRO A 221 17.55 2.20 1.87
CA PRO A 221 17.40 3.26 0.89
C PRO A 221 18.59 4.23 0.90
N GLY A 222 18.99 4.68 -0.28
CA GLY A 222 20.15 5.50 -0.50
C GLY A 222 19.99 6.92 0.03
N GLN A 223 21.06 7.43 0.62
CA GLN A 223 21.13 8.80 1.12
C GLN A 223 21.48 9.78 -0.01
N GLU A 224 21.40 11.08 0.28
CA GLU A 224 21.76 12.13 -0.68
C GLU A 224 23.17 11.93 -1.25
N GLY A 225 23.30 11.97 -2.57
CA GLY A 225 24.52 11.71 -3.32
C GLY A 225 24.81 10.24 -3.63
N GLU A 226 24.10 9.29 -3.02
CA GLU A 226 24.33 7.87 -3.29
C GLU A 226 23.70 7.40 -4.62
N PRO A 227 24.25 6.35 -5.27
CA PRO A 227 23.72 5.82 -6.51
C PRO A 227 22.29 5.29 -6.37
N CYS A 228 21.49 5.54 -7.42
CA CYS A 228 20.14 5.04 -7.59
C CYS A 228 19.84 4.77 -9.06
N ARG A 229 18.84 3.92 -9.31
CA ARG A 229 18.26 3.66 -10.63
C ARG A 229 16.80 4.09 -10.68
N PHE A 230 16.09 3.93 -9.58
CA PHE A 230 14.68 4.27 -9.44
C PHE A 230 14.49 5.20 -8.25
N LYS A 231 13.39 5.96 -8.25
CA LYS A 231 13.01 6.83 -7.12
C LYS A 231 13.01 6.07 -5.79
N ASP A 232 12.48 4.85 -5.80
CA ASP A 232 12.32 4.04 -4.59
C ASP A 232 13.64 3.55 -4.01
N ASP A 233 14.75 3.65 -4.75
CA ASP A 233 16.08 3.33 -4.23
C ASP A 233 16.54 4.37 -3.20
N CYS A 234 15.94 5.56 -3.17
CA CYS A 234 16.34 6.68 -2.32
C CYS A 234 15.53 6.75 -1.03
N ALA A 235 16.14 7.32 0.02
CA ALA A 235 15.48 7.60 1.28
C ALA A 235 14.28 8.54 1.10
N ALA A 236 13.34 8.50 2.05
CA ALA A 236 12.13 9.32 2.01
C ALA A 236 12.45 10.81 1.82
N GLY A 237 11.75 11.45 0.88
CA GLY A 237 11.95 12.86 0.52
C GLY A 237 13.03 13.11 -0.52
N LEU A 238 13.77 12.09 -0.95
CA LEU A 238 14.75 12.18 -2.04
C LEU A 238 14.16 11.63 -3.34
N LEU A 239 14.70 12.08 -4.47
CA LEU A 239 14.39 11.57 -5.81
C LEU A 239 15.67 11.07 -6.46
N CYS A 240 15.54 10.06 -7.33
CA CYS A 240 16.65 9.66 -8.18
C CYS A 240 16.79 10.66 -9.34
N ALA A 241 17.88 11.44 -9.33
CA ALA A 241 18.16 12.41 -10.38
C ALA A 241 18.62 11.71 -11.67
N GLU A 242 18.57 12.41 -12.81
CA GLU A 242 19.05 11.90 -14.10
C GLU A 242 20.52 11.46 -14.06
N ALA A 243 21.32 12.08 -13.18
CA ALA A 243 22.70 11.69 -12.92
C ALA A 243 22.85 10.32 -12.21
N GLY A 244 21.75 9.63 -11.90
CA GLY A 244 21.77 8.32 -11.22
C GLY A 244 22.13 8.41 -9.74
N THR A 245 21.83 9.53 -9.09
CA THR A 245 22.09 9.73 -7.66
C THR A 245 20.88 10.30 -6.93
N CYS A 246 20.73 9.94 -5.66
CA CYS A 246 19.66 10.43 -4.82
C CYS A 246 19.88 11.92 -4.49
N HIS A 247 18.88 12.75 -4.74
CA HIS A 247 18.96 14.19 -4.53
C HIS A 247 17.72 14.73 -3.80
N ASN A 248 17.92 15.74 -2.97
CA ASN A 248 16.82 16.46 -2.34
C ASN A 248 16.31 17.57 -3.28
N PRO A 249 15.10 17.43 -3.87
CA PRO A 249 14.58 18.41 -4.84
C PRO A 249 14.32 19.81 -4.24
N LEU A 250 14.38 19.96 -2.91
CA LEU A 250 14.22 21.24 -2.23
C LEU A 250 15.53 22.02 -2.05
N LYS A 251 16.70 21.37 -2.17
CA LYS A 251 18.00 22.05 -2.07
C LYS A 251 18.41 22.51 -3.46
N ARG A 252 18.18 23.79 -3.77
CA ARG A 252 18.73 24.46 -4.95
C ARG A 252 20.09 25.05 -4.66
#